data_AF-A0A5Z3NYY8-F1
#
_entry.id   AF-A0A5Z3NYY8-F1
#
_cell.length_a   1.000
_cell.length_b   1.000
_cell.length_c   1.000
_cell.angle_alpha   90.00
_cell.angle_beta   90.00
_cell.angle_gamma   90.00
#
_symmetry.space_group_name_H-M   'P 1'
#
loop_
_entity.id
_entity.type
_entity.pdbx_description
1 polymer ?
#
loop_
_entity_poly.entity_id
_entity_poly.type
_entity_poly.pdbx_seq_one_letter_code
_entity_poly.pdbx_strand_id
1 'polypeptide(L)'
;MEIKQIKVLIDVKHHATRFGFCYGFSSGLNIITGQNSSGKSTIVSCIYYCLGMEQLLGGNRSLVLDKSLFEEFEYDNNTLQVTNSYAELIIKNETREATLKRYIKSFNNESCNKIIVIENGSTSSYYLHSGGDHDRPEGFYNWLTLFLGITLPTVHEDA
;
A
#
# COMPACT_ATOMS: atom_id res chain seq x y z
N MET A 1 -8.94 -13.78 4.30
CA MET A 1 -8.40 -12.43 4.57
C MET A 1 -9.49 -11.41 4.35
N GLU A 2 -9.68 -10.50 5.30
CA GLU A 2 -10.52 -9.32 5.16
C GLU A 2 -9.64 -8.08 5.08
N ILE A 3 -10.01 -7.13 4.22
CA ILE A 3 -9.47 -5.77 4.25
C ILE A 3 -10.39 -4.94 5.14
N LYS A 4 -9.84 -4.25 6.14
CA LYS A 4 -10.61 -3.47 7.12
C LYS A 4 -10.58 -1.98 6.82
N GLN A 5 -9.45 -1.46 6.36
CA GLN A 5 -9.28 -0.04 6.11
C GLN A 5 -8.15 0.22 5.13
N ILE A 6 -8.32 1.22 4.26
CA ILE A 6 -7.23 1.85 3.52
C ILE A 6 -7.16 3.33 3.90
N LYS A 7 -5.96 3.80 4.20
CA LYS A 7 -5.69 5.19 4.51
C LYS A 7 -4.50 5.67 3.71
N VAL A 8 -4.56 6.90 3.24
CA VAL A 8 -3.45 7.60 2.59
C VAL A 8 -3.24 8.91 3.31
N LEU A 9 -1.97 9.24 3.56
CA LEU A 9 -1.56 10.52 4.10
C LEU A 9 -0.52 11.15 3.19
N ILE A 10 -0.67 12.46 2.98
CA ILE A 10 0.10 13.27 2.05
C ILE A 10 0.51 14.55 2.78
N ASP A 11 1.82 14.75 2.93
CA ASP A 11 2.42 16.01 3.33
C ASP A 11 2.82 16.78 2.06
N VAL A 12 2.60 18.09 2.06
CA VAL A 12 2.90 18.98 0.93
C VAL A 12 3.86 20.09 1.36
N LYS A 13 4.50 20.72 0.38
CA LYS A 13 5.50 21.75 0.60
C LYS A 13 4.86 23.02 1.17
N HIS A 14 5.47 23.61 2.19
CA HIS A 14 5.05 24.88 2.80
C HIS A 14 3.58 24.95 3.25
N HIS A 15 2.97 23.80 3.59
CA HIS A 15 1.60 23.74 4.07
C HIS A 15 1.54 22.84 5.31
N ALA A 16 0.88 23.30 6.38
CA ALA A 16 0.75 22.52 7.61
C ALA A 16 -0.35 21.45 7.54
N THR A 17 -1.34 21.63 6.66
CA THR A 17 -2.43 20.67 6.48
C THR A 17 -1.92 19.39 5.83
N ARG A 18 -2.30 18.25 6.43
CA ARG A 18 -2.14 16.94 5.81
C ARG A 18 -3.35 16.60 4.96
N PHE A 19 -3.09 16.07 3.78
CA PHE A 19 -4.11 15.65 2.83
C PHE A 19 -4.16 14.12 2.75
N GLY A 20 -5.20 13.59 2.10
CA GLY A 20 -5.37 12.17 1.87
C GLY A 20 -6.80 11.72 2.17
N PHE A 21 -6.96 10.43 2.44
CA PHE A 21 -8.26 9.82 2.69
C PHE A 21 -8.14 8.67 3.68
N CYS A 22 -9.27 8.27 4.25
CA CYS A 22 -9.39 7.09 5.09
C CYS A 22 -10.75 6.44 4.84
N TYR A 23 -10.74 5.20 4.36
CA TYR A 23 -11.96 4.43 4.08
C TYR A 23 -11.92 3.10 4.82
N GLY A 24 -12.94 2.85 5.64
CA GLY A 24 -13.19 1.57 6.26
C GLY A 24 -14.03 0.67 5.35
N PHE A 25 -13.82 -0.64 5.46
CA PHE A 25 -14.57 -1.66 4.74
C PHE A 25 -15.31 -2.58 5.72
N SER A 26 -16.53 -2.94 5.35
CA SER A 26 -17.36 -3.88 6.09
C SER A 26 -17.29 -5.27 5.44
N SER A 27 -17.62 -6.32 6.20
CA SER A 27 -17.75 -7.66 5.62
C SER A 27 -18.93 -7.67 4.62
N GLY A 28 -18.75 -8.37 3.49
CA GLY A 28 -19.72 -8.42 2.41
C GLY A 28 -19.44 -7.41 1.28
N LEU A 29 -20.50 -6.91 0.64
CA LEU A 29 -20.40 -6.02 -0.52
C LEU A 29 -20.11 -4.58 -0.09
N ASN A 30 -19.00 -4.03 -0.58
CA ASN A 30 -18.66 -2.61 -0.45
C ASN A 30 -18.79 -1.95 -1.83
N ILE A 31 -19.50 -0.83 -1.92
CA ILE A 31 -19.73 -0.09 -3.18
C ILE A 31 -18.96 1.24 -3.11
N ILE A 32 -18.01 1.43 -4.03
CA ILE A 32 -17.26 2.69 -4.19
C ILE A 32 -17.85 3.44 -5.39
N THR A 33 -18.49 4.58 -5.13
CA THR A 33 -19.16 5.40 -6.15
C THR A 33 -18.66 6.85 -6.12
N GLY A 34 -18.75 7.54 -7.26
CA GLY A 34 -18.22 8.88 -7.46
C GLY A 34 -17.98 9.20 -8.94
N GLN A 35 -17.82 10.48 -9.26
CA GLN A 35 -17.58 10.95 -10.63
C GLN A 35 -16.25 10.45 -11.19
N ASN A 36 -16.09 10.46 -12.52
CA ASN A 36 -14.78 10.17 -13.12
C ASN A 36 -13.72 11.12 -12.56
N SER A 37 -12.50 10.59 -12.40
CA SER A 37 -11.37 11.33 -11.81
C SER A 37 -11.56 11.75 -10.34
N SER A 38 -12.56 11.24 -9.63
CA SER A 38 -12.77 11.51 -8.20
C SER A 38 -11.90 10.67 -7.24
N GLY A 39 -10.90 9.94 -7.76
CA GLY A 39 -10.01 9.10 -6.95
C GLY A 39 -10.50 7.68 -6.64
N LYS A 40 -11.59 7.20 -7.26
CA LYS A 40 -12.11 5.83 -7.03
C LYS A 40 -11.07 4.74 -7.32
N SER A 41 -10.46 4.80 -8.50
CA SER A 41 -9.42 3.85 -8.91
C SER A 41 -8.19 3.97 -8.01
N THR A 42 -7.91 5.18 -7.51
CA THR A 42 -6.80 5.45 -6.58
C THR A 42 -6.94 4.65 -5.28
N ILE A 43 -8.16 4.52 -4.74
CA ILE A 43 -8.42 3.69 -3.54
C ILE A 43 -7.98 2.24 -3.80
N VAL A 44 -8.39 1.68 -4.95
CA VAL A 44 -8.06 0.31 -5.33
C VAL A 44 -6.57 0.15 -5.59
N SER A 45 -5.95 1.05 -6.37
CA SER A 45 -4.51 1.03 -6.63
C SER A 45 -3.68 1.11 -5.34
N CYS A 46 -4.10 1.90 -4.34
CA CYS A 46 -3.44 1.96 -3.05
C CYS A 46 -3.51 0.64 -2.26
N ILE A 47 -4.62 -0.10 -2.35
CA ILE A 47 -4.74 -1.44 -1.75
C ILE A 47 -3.72 -2.39 -2.39
N TYR A 48 -3.69 -2.48 -3.72
CA TYR A 48 -2.73 -3.32 -4.44
C TYR A 48 -1.28 -2.93 -4.12
N TYR A 49 -1.01 -1.62 -4.04
CA TYR A 49 0.30 -1.11 -3.69
C TYR A 49 0.72 -1.49 -2.26
N CYS A 50 -0.16 -1.39 -1.27
CA CYS A 50 0.13 -1.86 0.10
C CYS A 50 0.39 -3.38 0.18
N LEU A 51 -0.12 -4.15 -0.77
CA LEU A 51 0.11 -5.59 -0.88
C LEU A 51 1.35 -5.96 -1.74
N GLY A 52 2.07 -4.99 -2.29
CA GLY A 52 3.19 -5.26 -3.20
C GLY A 52 2.78 -5.74 -4.60
N MET A 53 1.48 -5.68 -4.92
CA MET A 53 0.86 -6.29 -6.10
C MET A 53 0.61 -5.30 -7.24
N GLU A 54 1.27 -4.14 -7.25
CA GLU A 54 1.06 -3.11 -8.26
C GLU A 54 1.35 -3.58 -9.70
N GLN A 55 2.23 -4.57 -9.88
CA GLN A 55 2.54 -5.12 -11.20
C GLN A 55 1.32 -5.77 -11.88
N LEU A 56 0.33 -6.25 -11.10
CA LEU A 56 -0.93 -6.77 -11.62
C LEU A 56 -1.80 -5.69 -12.29
N LEU A 57 -1.58 -4.42 -11.93
CA LEU A 57 -2.26 -3.28 -12.52
C LEU A 57 -1.53 -2.75 -13.77
N GLY A 58 -0.52 -3.48 -14.27
CA GLY A 58 0.09 -3.23 -15.57
C GLY A 58 1.30 -2.29 -15.55
N GLY A 59 1.95 -2.10 -14.40
CA GLY A 59 3.14 -1.25 -14.37
C GLY A 59 3.84 -1.14 -13.03
N ASN A 60 4.85 -0.26 -13.00
CA ASN A 60 5.53 0.14 -11.77
C ASN A 60 4.72 1.23 -11.03
N ARG A 61 5.16 1.60 -9.81
CA ARG A 61 4.52 2.61 -8.94
C ARG A 61 4.01 3.85 -9.70
N SER A 62 4.85 4.45 -10.55
CA SER A 62 4.55 5.69 -11.28
C SER A 62 3.49 5.56 -12.37
N LEU A 63 3.23 4.34 -12.85
CA LEU A 63 2.19 4.06 -13.85
C LEU A 63 0.84 3.74 -13.19
N VAL A 64 0.86 3.24 -11.96
CA VAL A 64 -0.32 2.68 -11.29
C VAL A 64 -0.94 3.64 -10.26
N LEU A 65 -0.10 4.46 -9.61
CA LEU A 65 -0.55 5.44 -8.63
C LEU A 65 -0.78 6.80 -9.29
N ASP A 66 -1.79 7.51 -8.80
CA ASP A 66 -2.13 8.85 -9.26
C ASP A 66 -1.03 9.85 -8.84
N LYS A 67 -0.73 10.81 -9.73
CA LYS A 67 0.26 11.86 -9.50
C LYS A 67 -0.03 12.70 -8.25
N SER A 68 -1.31 12.87 -7.90
CA SER A 68 -1.74 13.53 -6.66
C SER A 68 -1.14 12.90 -5.40
N LEU A 69 -0.71 11.64 -5.47
CA LEU A 69 -0.11 10.94 -4.35
C LEU A 69 1.39 11.17 -4.21
N PHE A 70 2.12 11.68 -5.21
CA PHE A 70 3.59 11.77 -5.16
C PHE A 70 4.23 12.95 -5.90
N GLU A 71 3.48 13.68 -6.70
CA GLU A 71 3.99 14.81 -7.49
C GLU A 71 3.34 16.09 -6.98
N GLU A 72 2.09 16.33 -7.35
CA GLU A 72 1.32 17.52 -6.99
C GLU A 72 -0.18 17.32 -7.24
N PHE A 73 -1.01 18.18 -6.65
CA PHE A 73 -2.45 18.25 -6.91
C PHE A 73 -2.98 19.67 -6.70
N GLU A 74 -4.16 19.96 -7.26
CA GLU A 74 -4.84 21.24 -7.06
C GLU A 74 -5.70 21.22 -5.79
N TYR A 75 -5.57 22.27 -4.99
CA TYR A 75 -6.42 22.52 -3.84
C TYR A 75 -6.57 24.03 -3.63
N ASP A 76 -7.81 24.50 -3.50
CA ASP A 76 -8.14 25.92 -3.30
C ASP A 76 -7.45 26.86 -4.31
N ASN A 77 -7.54 26.52 -5.61
CA ASN A 77 -6.89 27.22 -6.73
C ASN A 77 -5.35 27.31 -6.66
N ASN A 78 -4.71 26.49 -5.84
CA ASN A 78 -3.26 26.40 -5.73
C ASN A 78 -2.77 25.00 -6.11
N THR A 79 -1.63 24.92 -6.80
CA THR A 79 -0.93 23.65 -7.02
C THR A 79 -0.05 23.34 -5.80
N LEU A 80 -0.37 22.27 -5.10
CA LEU A 80 0.37 21.83 -3.91
C LEU A 80 1.33 20.71 -4.29
N GLN A 81 2.63 20.91 -4.04
CA GLN A 81 3.66 19.91 -4.29
C GLN A 81 3.76 18.90 -3.16
N VAL A 82 3.69 17.61 -3.47
CA VAL A 82 3.83 16.52 -2.50
C VAL A 82 5.28 16.40 -2.06
N THR A 83 5.55 16.39 -0.76
CA THR A 83 6.90 16.19 -0.19
C THR A 83 7.06 14.80 0.40
N ASN A 84 6.00 14.23 0.96
CA ASN A 84 5.99 12.91 1.57
C ASN A 84 4.58 12.31 1.50
N SER A 85 4.49 11.01 1.29
CA SER A 85 3.21 10.31 1.28
C SER A 85 3.36 8.82 1.51
N TYR A 86 2.35 8.22 2.11
CA TYR A 86 2.28 6.78 2.34
C TYR A 86 0.84 6.28 2.39
N ALA A 87 0.69 4.99 2.14
CA ALA A 87 -0.56 4.26 2.33
C ALA A 87 -0.44 3.28 3.51
N GLU A 88 -1.55 3.12 4.24
CA GLU A 88 -1.72 2.19 5.35
C GLU A 88 -2.95 1.32 5.06
N LEU A 89 -2.74 0.00 4.93
CA LEU A 89 -3.79 -0.98 4.73
C LEU A 89 -3.91 -1.84 5.99
N ILE A 90 -5.09 -1.89 6.59
CA ILE A 90 -5.37 -2.82 7.70
C ILE A 90 -5.98 -4.08 7.11
N ILE A 91 -5.34 -5.21 7.34
CA ILE A 91 -5.81 -6.55 6.95
C ILE A 91 -6.01 -7.42 8.18
N LYS A 92 -6.99 -8.33 8.09
CA LYS A 92 -7.35 -9.23 9.17
C LYS A 92 -7.55 -10.65 8.64
N ASN A 93 -7.16 -11.64 9.41
CA ASN A 93 -7.58 -13.04 9.26
C ASN A 93 -8.37 -13.47 10.52
N GLU A 94 -8.62 -14.76 10.69
CA GLU A 94 -9.41 -15.26 11.82
C GLU A 94 -8.81 -14.93 13.20
N THR A 95 -7.49 -14.85 13.32
CA THR A 95 -6.76 -14.75 14.60
C THR A 95 -5.83 -13.54 14.71
N ARG A 96 -5.50 -12.89 13.60
CA ARG A 96 -4.47 -11.85 13.49
C ARG A 96 -5.00 -10.64 12.73
N GLU A 97 -4.50 -9.46 13.11
CA GLU A 97 -4.72 -8.19 12.42
C GLU A 97 -3.38 -7.48 12.27
N ALA A 98 -3.11 -6.97 11.06
CA ALA A 98 -1.86 -6.30 10.75
C ALA A 98 -2.13 -5.02 9.96
N THR A 99 -1.35 -3.98 10.24
CA THR A 99 -1.28 -2.76 9.43
C THR A 99 -0.07 -2.83 8.50
N LEU A 100 -0.31 -2.73 7.20
CA LEU A 100 0.71 -2.65 6.16
C LEU A 100 0.90 -1.20 5.77
N LYS A 101 2.05 -0.62 6.12
CA LYS A 101 2.43 0.73 5.72
C LYS A 101 3.47 0.68 4.61
N ARG A 102 3.23 1.42 3.53
CA ARG A 102 4.17 1.55 2.41
C ARG A 102 4.29 3.00 1.97
N TYR A 103 5.50 3.51 1.91
CA TYR A 103 5.76 4.85 1.38
C TYR A 103 5.49 4.89 -0.12
N ILE A 104 4.82 5.95 -0.55
CA ILE A 104 4.58 6.28 -1.96
C ILE A 104 5.63 7.29 -2.42
N LYS A 105 5.87 8.33 -1.61
CA LYS A 105 6.99 9.26 -1.72
C LYS A 105 7.60 9.44 -0.34
N SER A 106 8.90 9.26 -0.23
CA SER A 106 9.61 9.46 1.03
C SER A 106 10.57 10.63 0.91
N PHE A 107 10.48 11.59 1.82
CA PHE A 107 11.47 12.66 1.96
C PHE A 107 12.87 12.13 2.30
N ASN A 108 12.96 11.05 3.09
CA ASN A 108 14.22 10.44 3.53
C ASN A 108 14.76 9.34 2.60
N ASN A 109 14.28 9.26 1.35
CA ASN A 109 14.61 8.16 0.42
C ASN A 109 14.36 6.74 0.97
N GLU A 110 13.39 6.55 1.89
CA GLU A 110 12.94 5.22 2.25
C GLU A 110 12.51 4.47 0.98
N SER A 111 13.01 3.24 0.83
CA SER A 111 12.75 2.44 -0.35
C SER A 111 11.26 2.16 -0.48
N CYS A 112 10.69 2.53 -1.63
CA CYS A 112 9.33 2.15 -2.00
C CYS A 112 9.17 0.63 -2.18
N ASN A 113 10.26 -0.15 -2.19
CA ASN A 113 10.26 -1.61 -2.22
C ASN A 113 10.35 -2.23 -0.82
N LYS A 114 9.86 -1.52 0.20
CA LYS A 114 9.72 -2.03 1.56
C LYS A 114 8.29 -1.85 2.06
N ILE A 115 7.78 -2.86 2.74
CA ILE A 115 6.53 -2.77 3.51
C ILE A 115 6.89 -2.84 4.99
N ILE A 116 6.33 -1.91 5.75
CA ILE A 116 6.37 -1.92 7.21
C ILE A 116 5.10 -2.62 7.67
N VAL A 117 5.24 -3.68 8.46
CA VAL A 117 4.14 -4.41 9.07
C VAL A 117 4.10 -4.08 10.54
N ILE A 118 2.91 -3.74 11.03
CA ILE A 118 2.65 -3.50 12.45
C ILE A 118 1.61 -4.52 12.91
N GLU A 119 1.99 -5.38 13.86
CA GLU A 119 1.14 -6.43 14.44
C GLU A 119 1.40 -6.50 15.95
N ASN A 120 0.33 -6.48 16.77
CA ASN A 120 0.43 -6.56 18.24
C ASN A 120 1.44 -5.58 18.88
N GLY A 121 1.54 -4.36 18.33
CA GLY A 121 2.47 -3.32 18.80
C GLY A 121 3.93 -3.52 18.36
N SER A 122 4.24 -4.63 17.70
CA SER A 122 5.56 -4.88 17.10
C SER A 122 5.60 -4.35 15.67
N THR A 123 6.73 -3.74 15.29
CA THR A 123 6.96 -3.21 13.95
C THR A 123 8.08 -4.00 13.28
N SER A 124 7.86 -4.46 12.05
CA SER A 124 8.84 -5.20 11.25
C SER A 124 8.86 -4.65 9.82
N SER A 125 9.99 -4.79 9.13
CA SER A 125 10.15 -4.32 7.75
C SER A 125 10.52 -5.47 6.85
N TYR A 126 9.82 -5.57 5.72
CA TYR A 126 9.99 -6.62 4.73
C TYR A 126 10.27 -6.01 3.36
N TYR A 127 11.12 -6.67 2.57
CA TYR A 127 11.43 -6.21 1.22
C TYR A 127 10.48 -6.82 0.18
N LEU A 128 10.36 -6.12 -0.95
CA LEU A 128 9.58 -6.49 -2.13
C LEU A 128 10.49 -6.47 -3.37
N HIS A 129 10.04 -7.16 -4.43
CA HIS A 129 10.61 -7.05 -5.78
C HIS A 129 12.10 -7.36 -5.84
N SER A 130 12.55 -8.29 -4.99
CA SER A 130 13.93 -8.74 -4.90
C SER A 130 13.95 -10.26 -4.78
N GLY A 131 15.00 -10.91 -5.28
CA GLY A 131 15.12 -12.37 -5.23
C GLY A 131 14.95 -12.90 -3.80
N GLY A 132 14.01 -13.84 -3.62
CA GLY A 132 13.67 -14.45 -2.33
C GLY A 132 12.59 -13.72 -1.52
N ASP A 133 11.86 -12.75 -2.09
CA ASP A 133 10.79 -12.04 -1.40
C ASP A 133 9.58 -12.91 -0.98
N HIS A 134 9.49 -14.12 -1.53
CA HIS A 134 8.51 -15.16 -1.19
C HIS A 134 9.07 -16.33 -0.36
N ASP A 135 10.40 -16.47 -0.26
CA ASP A 135 11.06 -17.61 0.40
C ASP A 135 11.83 -17.24 1.67
N ARG A 136 12.39 -16.02 1.74
CA ARG A 136 13.25 -15.60 2.85
C ARG A 136 12.42 -15.00 3.98
N PRO A 137 12.87 -15.11 5.25
CA PRO A 137 12.18 -14.52 6.39
C PRO A 137 11.91 -13.01 6.27
N GLU A 138 12.79 -12.26 5.60
CA GLU A 138 12.68 -10.82 5.42
C GLU A 138 11.89 -10.42 4.15
N GLY A 139 11.41 -11.41 3.38
CA GLY A 139 10.55 -11.23 2.22
C GLY A 139 9.08 -11.00 2.61
N PHE A 140 8.44 -10.01 2.00
CA PHE A 140 7.05 -9.67 2.34
C PHE A 140 6.07 -10.79 1.99
N TYR A 141 6.25 -11.45 0.85
CA TYR A 141 5.33 -12.51 0.43
C TYR A 141 5.47 -13.77 1.29
N ASN A 142 6.66 -14.06 1.81
CA ASN A 142 6.84 -15.09 2.84
C ASN A 142 6.06 -14.74 4.13
N TRP A 143 6.15 -13.49 4.59
CA TRP A 143 5.34 -13.06 5.74
C TRP A 143 3.84 -13.15 5.44
N LEU A 144 3.40 -12.73 4.26
CA LEU A 144 1.99 -12.72 3.88
C LEU A 144 1.43 -14.15 3.80
N THR A 145 2.16 -15.13 3.30
CA THR A 145 1.70 -16.52 3.24
C THR A 145 1.55 -17.13 4.63
N LEU A 146 2.49 -16.85 5.54
CA LEU A 146 2.38 -17.20 6.96
C LEU A 146 1.21 -16.48 7.65
N PHE A 147 0.96 -15.23 7.30
CA PHE A 147 -0.23 -14.49 7.75
C PHE A 147 -1.51 -15.15 7.25
N LEU A 148 -1.55 -15.61 6.00
CA LEU A 148 -2.74 -16.20 5.41
C LEU A 148 -2.93 -17.69 5.75
N GLY A 149 -1.93 -18.36 6.31
CA GLY A 149 -1.92 -19.81 6.48
C GLY A 149 -1.88 -20.56 5.14
N ILE A 150 -1.33 -19.94 4.10
CA ILE A 150 -1.23 -20.53 2.76
C ILE A 150 0.13 -21.21 2.62
N THR A 151 0.14 -22.48 2.19
CA THR A 151 1.36 -23.16 1.76
C THR A 151 1.63 -22.81 0.31
N LEU A 152 2.78 -22.19 0.03
CA LEU A 152 3.21 -21.95 -1.35
C LEU A 152 3.55 -23.28 -2.03
N PRO A 153 3.21 -23.46 -3.32
CA PRO A 153 3.65 -24.61 -4.09
C PRO A 153 5.18 -24.57 -4.27
N THR A 154 5.83 -25.74 -4.21
CA THR A 154 7.26 -25.85 -4.53
C THR A 154 7.46 -25.64 -6.03
N VAL A 155 8.18 -24.58 -6.40
CA VAL A 155 8.62 -24.36 -7.78
C VAL A 155 9.87 -25.18 -7.99
N HIS A 156 9.81 -26.17 -8.88
CA HIS A 156 11.01 -26.81 -9.40
C HIS A 156 11.51 -25.92 -10.55
N GLU A 157 12.69 -25.33 -10.43
CA GLU A 157 13.37 -24.77 -11.60
C GLU A 157 13.77 -25.95 -12.49
N ASP A 158 13.22 -26.00 -13.70
CA ASP A 158 13.71 -26.91 -14.73
C ASP A 158 15.17 -26.53 -15.03
N ALA A 159 16.07 -27.49 -14.82
CA ALA A 159 17.53 -27.34 -14.94
C ALA A 159 18.00 -27.09 -16.38
#